data_AF-A0A2R6DJ19-F1
#
_entry.id   AF-A0A2R6DJ19-F1
#
_cell.length_a   1.000
_cell.length_b   1.000
_cell.length_c   1.000
_cell.angle_alpha   90.00
_cell.angle_beta   90.00
_cell.angle_gamma   90.00
#
_symmetry.space_group_name_H-M   'P 1'
#
loop_
_entity.id
_entity.type
_entity.pdbx_description
1 polymer ?
#
loop_
_entity_poly.entity_id
_entity_poly.type
_entity_poly.pdbx_seq_one_letter_code
_entity_poly.pdbx_strand_id
1 'polypeptide(L)'
;MTVKVTYECPFCGEIHSVERDAYLADKSVTKYPLDEWDYADPSPVGGYDDADGIAIPCVTESDDGCGRVFYLNFVQYDDGREVDPW
;
A
#
# COMPACT_ATOMS: atom_id res chain seq x y z
N MET A 1 -0.34 17.06 -2.03
CA MET A 1 0.40 17.06 -3.32
C MET A 1 0.68 15.61 -3.61
N THR A 2 0.14 15.07 -4.71
CA THR A 2 0.28 13.65 -5.01
C THR A 2 1.56 13.33 -5.77
N VAL A 3 2.11 12.15 -5.52
CA VAL A 3 3.25 11.56 -6.22
C VAL A 3 2.89 10.16 -6.68
N LYS A 4 3.46 9.76 -7.82
CA LYS A 4 3.33 8.41 -8.35
C LYS A 4 4.48 7.55 -7.84
N VAL A 5 4.15 6.49 -7.11
CA VAL A 5 5.12 5.54 -6.53
C VAL A 5 4.85 4.15 -7.07
N THR A 6 5.91 3.36 -7.23
CA THR A 6 5.83 1.99 -7.77
C THR A 6 6.12 0.96 -6.69
N TYR A 7 5.33 -0.11 -6.66
CA TYR A 7 5.45 -1.23 -5.74
C TYR A 7 5.53 -2.54 -6.50
N GLU A 8 6.34 -3.47 -5.99
CA GLU A 8 6.47 -4.81 -6.55
C GLU A 8 5.50 -5.77 -5.85
N CYS A 9 4.72 -6.51 -6.64
CA CYS A 9 3.84 -7.55 -6.13
C CYS A 9 4.68 -8.70 -5.54
N PRO A 10 4.57 -9.02 -4.25
CA PRO A 10 5.39 -10.04 -3.61
C PRO A 10 5.02 -11.48 -4.04
N PHE A 11 3.96 -11.65 -4.85
CA PHE A 11 3.53 -12.95 -5.37
C PHE A 11 4.13 -13.28 -6.73
N CYS A 12 4.19 -12.33 -7.66
CA CYS A 12 4.64 -12.57 -9.03
C CYS A 12 5.73 -11.61 -9.52
N GLY A 13 6.07 -10.56 -8.77
CA GLY A 13 7.09 -9.57 -9.15
C GLY A 13 6.57 -8.46 -10.07
N GLU A 14 5.28 -8.42 -10.37
CA GLU A 14 4.69 -7.38 -11.23
C GLU A 14 4.77 -5.99 -10.57
N ILE A 15 4.99 -4.94 -11.37
CA ILE A 15 5.16 -3.58 -10.86
C ILE A 15 3.86 -2.79 -10.98
N HIS A 16 3.32 -2.37 -9.84
CA HIS A 16 2.11 -1.53 -9.78
C HIS A 16 2.45 -0.10 -9.42
N SER A 17 1.79 0.86 -10.06
CA SER A 17 1.90 2.28 -9.71
C SER A 17 0.68 2.74 -8.92
N VAL A 18 0.91 3.50 -7.85
CA VAL A 18 -0.16 4.14 -7.06
C VAL A 18 0.13 5.63 -6.95
N GLU A 19 -0.91 6.45 -7.11
CA GLU A 19 -0.87 7.88 -6.87
C GLU A 19 -1.37 8.16 -5.47
N ARG A 20 -0.56 8.84 -4.65
CA ARG A 20 -0.86 9.14 -3.23
C ARG A 20 -0.15 10.41 -2.77
N ASP A 21 -0.50 10.92 -1.60
CA ASP A 21 0.14 12.12 -1.06
C ASP A 21 1.61 11.90 -0.69
N ALA A 22 2.44 12.89 -1.00
CA ALA A 22 3.90 12.79 -0.88
C ALA A 22 4.42 12.78 0.56
N TYR A 23 3.57 13.07 1.54
CA TYR A 23 3.96 13.07 2.96
C TYR A 23 3.85 11.68 3.59
N LEU A 24 3.14 10.73 2.96
CA LEU A 24 2.99 9.37 3.44
C LEU A 24 4.31 8.60 3.26
N ALA A 25 4.83 8.06 4.35
CA ALA A 25 6.06 7.27 4.34
C ALA A 25 5.75 5.78 4.19
N ASP A 26 6.44 5.11 3.26
CA ASP A 26 6.37 3.65 3.10
C ASP A 26 7.11 2.94 4.22
N LYS A 27 6.46 1.95 4.84
CA LYS A 27 7.10 1.06 5.81
C LYS A 27 7.47 -0.28 5.17
N SER A 28 6.52 -0.94 4.52
CA SER A 28 6.75 -2.25 3.91
C SER A 28 5.67 -2.65 2.90
N VAL A 29 5.99 -3.64 2.07
CA VAL A 29 5.02 -4.35 1.23
C VAL A 29 4.87 -5.79 1.72
N THR A 30 3.64 -6.22 2.01
CA THR A 30 3.34 -7.54 2.57
C THR A 30 2.36 -8.34 1.71
N LYS A 31 2.48 -9.68 1.80
CA LYS A 31 1.57 -10.63 1.13
C LYS A 31 0.20 -10.72 1.80
N TYR A 32 0.15 -10.40 3.08
CA TYR A 32 -1.02 -10.55 3.95
C TYR A 32 -1.22 -9.24 4.73
N PRO A 33 -2.48 -8.91 5.08
CA PRO A 33 -2.74 -7.74 5.90
C PRO A 33 -2.15 -7.91 7.29
N LEU A 34 -1.74 -6.82 7.91
CA LEU A 34 -1.37 -6.78 9.31
C LEU A 34 -2.63 -6.79 10.17
N ASP A 35 -2.51 -7.34 11.38
CA ASP A 35 -3.64 -7.45 12.31
C ASP A 35 -4.03 -6.05 12.80
N GLU A 36 -5.33 -5.79 12.90
CA GLU A 36 -5.89 -4.49 13.35
C GLU A 36 -5.57 -3.27 12.45
N TRP A 37 -5.07 -3.48 11.23
CA TRP A 37 -4.79 -2.41 10.27
C TRP A 37 -5.95 -2.18 9.29
N ASP A 38 -6.27 -0.92 9.01
CA ASP A 38 -7.22 -0.52 7.97
C ASP A 38 -6.51 -0.22 6.65
N TYR A 39 -7.05 -0.72 5.54
CA TYR A 39 -6.45 -0.58 4.22
C TYR A 39 -7.41 0.07 3.25
N ALA A 40 -6.98 1.21 2.70
CA ALA A 40 -7.69 1.89 1.62
C ALA A 40 -7.55 1.16 0.29
N ASP A 41 -8.48 1.42 -0.62
CA ASP A 41 -8.37 1.02 -2.02
C ASP A 41 -7.37 1.92 -2.76
N PRO A 42 -6.68 1.45 -3.82
CA PRO A 42 -5.58 2.18 -4.47
C PRO A 42 -6.06 3.31 -5.40
N SER A 43 -7.31 3.73 -5.29
CA SER A 43 -7.86 4.83 -6.07
C SER A 43 -7.37 6.19 -5.54
N PRO A 44 -7.10 7.16 -6.42
CA PRO A 44 -6.69 8.51 -6.00
C PRO A 44 -7.73 9.27 -5.15
N VAL A 45 -8.95 8.72 -4.97
CA VAL A 45 -9.97 9.25 -4.04
C VAL A 45 -10.11 8.43 -2.75
N GLY A 46 -9.29 7.39 -2.55
CA GLY A 46 -9.43 6.37 -1.51
C GLY A 46 -9.17 6.80 -0.07
N GLY A 47 -8.84 8.08 0.18
CA GLY A 47 -8.68 8.60 1.55
C GLY A 47 -7.53 7.96 2.32
N TYR A 48 -6.35 7.90 1.72
CA TYR A 48 -5.17 7.26 2.33
C TYR A 48 -4.74 7.87 3.66
N ASP A 49 -5.09 9.14 3.91
CA ASP A 49 -4.72 9.90 5.10
C ASP A 49 -5.29 9.30 6.40
N ASP A 50 -6.40 8.57 6.31
CA ASP A 50 -7.09 7.94 7.44
C ASP A 50 -6.84 6.41 7.53
N ALA A 51 -6.08 5.84 6.58
CA ALA A 51 -5.82 4.40 6.51
C ALA A 51 -4.39 4.06 6.92
N ASP A 52 -4.17 2.85 7.43
CA ASP A 52 -2.85 2.37 7.80
C ASP A 52 -2.02 1.91 6.60
N GLY A 53 -2.67 1.70 5.46
CA GLY A 53 -2.04 1.25 4.23
C GLY A 53 -2.97 1.23 3.03
N ILE A 54 -2.51 0.58 1.96
CA ILE A 54 -3.26 0.39 0.72
C ILE A 54 -3.32 -1.09 0.35
N ALA A 55 -4.52 -1.59 0.07
CA ALA A 55 -4.76 -2.93 -0.47
C ALA A 55 -4.74 -2.89 -1.99
N ILE A 56 -3.67 -3.38 -2.61
CA ILE A 56 -3.42 -3.28 -4.05
C ILE A 56 -3.79 -4.62 -4.73
N PRO A 57 -4.84 -4.68 -5.57
CA PRO A 57 -5.10 -5.85 -6.40
C PRO A 57 -4.05 -5.93 -7.51
N CYS A 58 -3.35 -7.04 -7.59
CA CYS A 58 -2.39 -7.33 -8.65
C CYS A 58 -3.12 -7.73 -9.94
N VAL A 59 -3.77 -6.74 -10.56
CA VAL A 59 -4.41 -6.84 -11.87
C VAL A 59 -3.75 -5.85 -12.81
N THR A 60 -3.40 -6.30 -14.01
CA THR A 60 -2.87 -5.44 -15.07
C THR A 60 -3.78 -5.56 -16.29
N GLU A 61 -3.59 -4.70 -17.29
CA GLU A 61 -4.31 -4.83 -18.57
C GLU A 61 -3.88 -6.10 -19.34
N SER A 62 -2.76 -6.71 -18.94
CA SER A 62 -2.25 -7.99 -19.43
C SER A 62 -2.57 -9.13 -18.45
N ASP A 63 -2.45 -10.38 -18.89
CA ASP A 63 -2.56 -11.56 -18.02
C ASP A 63 -1.32 -11.80 -17.12
N ASP A 64 -0.43 -10.81 -16.97
CA ASP A 64 0.77 -10.89 -16.13
C ASP A 64 0.47 -10.72 -14.63
N GLY A 65 -0.65 -10.06 -14.30
CA GLY A 65 -1.12 -9.91 -12.92
C GLY A 65 -1.59 -11.24 -12.32
N CYS A 66 -1.15 -11.58 -11.11
CA CYS A 66 -1.53 -12.83 -10.46
C CYS A 66 -2.95 -12.85 -9.86
N GLY A 67 -3.67 -11.72 -9.93
CA GLY A 67 -5.04 -11.57 -9.43
C GLY A 67 -5.17 -11.54 -7.90
N ARG A 68 -4.06 -11.53 -7.16
CA ARG A 68 -4.03 -11.49 -5.70
C ARG A 68 -3.90 -10.06 -5.20
N VAL A 69 -4.46 -9.80 -4.02
CA VAL A 69 -4.23 -8.54 -3.32
C VAL A 69 -2.94 -8.63 -2.52
N PHE A 70 -2.13 -7.58 -2.57
CA PHE A 70 -0.99 -7.37 -1.69
C PHE A 70 -1.14 -6.01 -0.99
N TYR A 71 -0.38 -5.79 0.07
CA TYR A 71 -0.62 -4.70 1.00
C TYR A 71 0.60 -3.81 1.10
N LEU A 72 0.40 -2.51 0.87
CA LEU A 72 1.37 -1.48 1.23
C LEU A 72 1.04 -1.01 2.64
N ASN A 73 2.04 -0.95 3.50
CA ASN A 73 1.93 -0.49 4.88
C ASN A 73 2.64 0.86 5.03
N PHE A 74 1.98 1.84 5.65
CA PHE A 74 2.60 3.13 5.97
C PHE A 74 3.35 3.09 7.30
N VAL A 75 4.20 4.08 7.52
CA VAL A 75 4.80 4.32 8.83
C VAL A 75 3.75 4.90 9.76
N GLN A 76 3.53 4.24 10.89
CA GLN A 76 2.62 4.67 11.94
C GLN A 76 3.37 5.46 13.01
N TYR A 77 2.72 6.48 13.57
CA TYR A 77 3.28 7.34 14.61
C TYR A 77 2.37 7.43 15.84
N ASP A 78 2.95 7.25 17.03
CA ASP A 78 2.31 7.50 18.32
C ASP A 78 3.18 8.48 19.13
N ASP A 79 2.59 9.57 19.63
CA ASP A 79 3.32 10.64 20.36
C ASP A 79 4.59 11.14 19.62
N GLY A 80 4.52 11.19 18.28
CA GLY A 80 5.63 11.61 17.41
C GLY A 80 6.77 10.59 17.28
N ARG A 81 6.60 9.36 17.78
CA ARG A 81 7.54 8.25 17.60
C ARG A 81 6.97 7.25 16.61
N GLU A 82 7.81 6.77 15.71
CA GLU A 82 7.44 5.64 14.85
C GLU A 82 7.14 4.41 15.71
N VAL A 83 6.06 3.71 15.40
CA VAL A 83 5.72 2.42 16.01
C VAL A 83 5.88 1.28 15.00
N ASP A 84 6.40 0.16 15.49
CA ASP A 84 6.45 -1.08 14.74
C ASP A 84 5.17 -1.90 14.97
N PRO A 85 4.56 -2.42 13.90
CA PRO A 85 3.33 -3.22 13.99
C PRO A 85 3.55 -4.71 14.24
N TRP A 86 4.71 -5.14 14.75
CA TRP A 86 5.06 -6.57 14.93
C TRP A 86 5.74 -6.88 16.26
#